data_AF-A0A2K9YEJ0-F1
#
_entry.id   AF-A0A2K9YEJ0-F1
#
_cell.length_a   1.000
_cell.length_b   1.000
_cell.length_c   1.000
_cell.angle_alpha   90.00
_cell.angle_beta   90.00
_cell.angle_gamma   90.00
#
_symmetry.space_group_name_H-M   'P 1'
#
loop_
_entity.id
_entity.type
_entity.pdbx_description
1 polymer ?
#
loop_
_entity_poly.entity_id
_entity_poly.type
_entity_poly.pdbx_seq_one_letter_code
_entity_poly.pdbx_strand_id
1 'polypeptide(L)'
;MVFFFSPTAAGSVLPHLLLPAVQIFALALPPFPHRATLFVPIIPGFILATWANLCSDAVDLRSLMIGQWPWYLGTLEKLSFGLPEQDYWRVDRPRAEAMSMRGLSSTKFKWATALYCSPRLVGWNQQFKGVPEYKAPPCKAAFFVERLKSLAICFVFIDICNMYAMAEKGYAYERT
;
A
#
# COMPACT_ATOMS: atom_id res chain seq x y z
N MET A 1 22.88 6.02 11.84
CA MET A 1 22.64 4.58 11.57
C MET A 1 23.39 4.25 10.29
N VAL A 2 24.54 3.59 10.40
CA VAL A 2 25.38 3.23 9.25
C VAL A 2 24.93 1.84 8.81
N PHE A 3 24.40 1.70 7.60
CA PHE A 3 24.04 0.41 7.03
C PHE A 3 25.33 -0.33 6.66
N PHE A 4 25.82 -1.19 7.57
CA PHE A 4 26.86 -2.16 7.25
C PHE A 4 26.22 -3.30 6.46
N PHE A 5 26.51 -3.36 5.16
CA PHE A 5 26.29 -4.57 4.38
C PHE A 5 27.33 -5.61 4.83
N SER A 6 26.87 -6.69 5.47
CA SER A 6 27.74 -7.79 5.90
C SER A 6 28.32 -8.49 4.66
N PRO A 7 29.63 -8.78 4.60
CA PRO A 7 30.28 -9.38 3.44
C PRO A 7 29.86 -10.84 3.17
N THR A 8 29.04 -11.44 4.03
CA THR A 8 28.53 -12.81 3.94
C THR A 8 27.20 -12.94 3.19
N ALA A 9 26.47 -11.85 2.95
CA ALA A 9 25.25 -11.87 2.17
C ALA A 9 25.59 -11.97 0.68
N ALA A 10 25.39 -13.15 0.07
CA ALA A 10 25.63 -13.38 -1.35
C ALA A 10 24.56 -12.75 -2.27
N GLY A 11 23.45 -12.29 -1.71
CA GLY A 11 22.33 -11.69 -2.46
C GLY A 11 22.54 -10.21 -2.80
N SER A 12 21.81 -9.74 -3.80
CA SER A 12 21.89 -8.36 -4.29
C SER A 12 20.76 -7.50 -3.73
N VAL A 13 20.99 -6.20 -3.48
CA VAL A 13 19.91 -5.28 -3.09
C VAL A 13 19.00 -4.91 -4.29
N LEU A 14 19.45 -5.21 -5.50
CA LEU A 14 18.82 -4.79 -6.75
C LEU A 14 17.32 -5.10 -6.88
N PRO A 15 16.80 -6.32 -6.61
CA PRO A 15 15.36 -6.59 -6.74
C PRO A 15 14.52 -5.73 -5.79
N HIS A 16 15.05 -5.36 -4.62
CA HIS A 16 14.34 -4.50 -3.65
C HIS A 16 14.27 -3.04 -4.10
N LEU A 17 15.18 -2.59 -4.98
CA LEU A 17 15.18 -1.26 -5.60
C LEU A 17 14.38 -1.25 -6.90
N LEU A 18 14.43 -2.33 -7.68
CA LEU A 18 13.70 -2.45 -8.94
C LEU A 18 12.20 -2.62 -8.72
N LEU A 19 11.78 -3.32 -7.67
CA LEU A 19 10.35 -3.50 -7.36
C LEU A 19 9.59 -2.17 -7.18
N PRO A 20 10.01 -1.19 -6.36
CA PRO A 20 9.35 0.10 -6.30
C PRO A 20 9.49 0.90 -7.61
N ALA A 21 10.64 0.81 -8.28
CA ALA A 21 10.86 1.51 -9.54
C ALA A 21 9.90 1.04 -10.64
N VAL A 22 9.69 -0.27 -10.78
CA VAL A 22 8.79 -0.84 -11.79
C VAL A 22 7.33 -0.47 -11.52
N GLN A 23 6.94 -0.38 -10.25
CA GLN A 23 5.59 0.04 -9.85
C GLN A 23 5.33 1.51 -10.18
N ILE A 24 6.26 2.41 -9.82
CA ILE A 24 6.15 3.83 -10.14
C ILE A 24 6.17 4.03 -11.67
N PHE A 25 7.02 3.29 -12.38
CA PHE A 25 7.08 3.34 -13.83
C PHE A 25 5.78 2.86 -14.48
N ALA A 26 5.20 1.75 -14.00
CA ALA A 26 3.91 1.25 -14.48
C ALA A 26 2.79 2.28 -14.30
N LEU A 27 2.79 3.02 -13.19
CA LEU A 27 1.82 4.09 -12.91
C LEU A 27 2.10 5.39 -13.70
N ALA A 28 3.35 5.65 -14.09
CA ALA A 28 3.74 6.85 -14.82
C ALA A 28 3.53 6.73 -16.36
N LEU A 29 3.41 5.50 -16.87
CA LEU A 29 3.12 5.24 -18.28
C LEU A 29 1.72 5.76 -18.66
N PRO A 30 1.53 6.22 -19.92
CA PRO A 30 0.20 6.57 -20.40
C PRO A 30 -0.75 5.35 -20.34
N PRO A 31 -2.07 5.57 -20.26
CA PRO A 31 -3.03 4.47 -20.32
C PRO A 31 -3.00 3.82 -21.70
N PHE A 32 -2.70 2.52 -21.77
CA PHE A 32 -2.83 1.70 -22.97
C PHE A 32 -3.36 0.30 -22.61
N PRO A 33 -4.05 -0.40 -23.54
CA PRO A 33 -4.80 -1.62 -23.22
C PRO A 33 -3.97 -2.74 -22.58
N HIS A 34 -2.71 -2.90 -22.98
CA HIS A 34 -1.86 -4.01 -22.54
C HIS A 34 -1.00 -3.68 -21.30
N ARG A 35 -1.20 -2.52 -20.68
CA ARG A 35 -0.38 -2.11 -19.53
C ARG A 35 -0.52 -3.08 -18.36
N ALA A 36 -1.76 -3.45 -18.03
CA ALA A 36 -2.04 -4.44 -16.99
C ALA A 36 -1.40 -5.79 -17.34
N THR A 37 -1.63 -6.29 -18.56
CA THR A 37 -1.07 -7.57 -19.02
C THR A 37 0.45 -7.62 -18.96
N LEU A 38 1.13 -6.48 -19.18
CA LEU A 38 2.58 -6.39 -19.09
C LEU A 38 3.07 -6.35 -17.64
N PHE A 39 2.54 -5.44 -16.81
CA PHE A 39 3.10 -5.18 -15.49
C PHE A 39 2.57 -6.09 -14.37
N VAL A 40 1.34 -6.62 -14.51
CA VAL A 40 0.75 -7.54 -13.54
C VAL A 40 1.56 -8.83 -13.38
N PRO A 41 2.18 -9.46 -14.41
CA PRO A 41 3.09 -10.58 -14.20
C PRO A 41 4.52 -10.15 -13.80
N ILE A 42 4.99 -8.98 -14.25
CA ILE A 42 6.33 -8.48 -13.94
C ILE A 42 6.47 -8.20 -12.43
N ILE A 43 5.47 -7.55 -11.81
CA ILE A 43 5.52 -7.18 -10.39
C ILE A 43 5.66 -8.42 -9.48
N PRO A 44 4.83 -9.48 -9.59
CA PRO A 44 5.02 -10.77 -8.90
C PRO A 44 6.35 -11.43 -9.20
N GLY A 45 6.87 -11.33 -10.42
CA GLY A 45 8.22 -11.80 -10.74
C GLY A 45 9.29 -11.13 -9.87
N PHE A 46 9.21 -9.80 -9.72
CA PHE A 46 10.10 -9.06 -8.82
C PHE A 46 9.84 -9.37 -7.34
N ILE A 47 8.60 -9.62 -6.93
CA ILE A 47 8.29 -10.09 -5.58
C ILE A 47 8.99 -11.43 -5.33
N LEU A 48 8.80 -12.43 -6.20
CA LEU A 48 9.48 -13.72 -6.03
C LEU A 48 11.02 -13.55 -6.00
N ALA A 49 11.56 -12.67 -6.82
CA ALA A 49 12.99 -12.34 -6.79
C ALA A 49 13.44 -11.70 -5.46
N THR A 50 12.64 -10.81 -4.85
CA THR A 50 12.98 -10.23 -3.53
C THR A 50 12.90 -11.27 -2.41
N TRP A 51 11.95 -12.20 -2.49
CA TRP A 51 11.80 -13.27 -1.49
C TRP A 51 12.88 -14.34 -1.58
N ALA A 52 13.31 -14.69 -2.80
CA ALA A 52 14.38 -15.66 -3.03
C ALA A 52 15.79 -15.11 -2.74
N ASN A 53 15.93 -13.78 -2.67
CA ASN A 53 17.21 -13.12 -2.54
C ASN A 53 17.55 -12.78 -1.07
N LEU A 54 18.56 -13.46 -0.53
CA LEU A 54 19.13 -13.13 0.79
C LEU A 54 20.09 -11.94 0.69
N CYS A 55 19.57 -10.71 0.67
CA CYS A 55 20.39 -9.49 0.57
C CYS A 55 21.13 -9.11 1.85
N SER A 56 20.76 -9.68 3.00
CA SER A 56 21.36 -9.38 4.30
C SER A 56 21.12 -10.52 5.29
N ASP A 57 22.12 -10.75 6.15
CA ASP A 57 22.04 -11.71 7.27
C ASP A 57 21.37 -11.10 8.51
N ALA A 58 21.20 -9.77 8.55
CA ALA A 58 20.50 -9.10 9.63
C ALA A 58 18.99 -9.29 9.48
N VAL A 59 18.38 -10.01 10.44
CA VAL A 59 16.94 -10.32 10.44
C VAL A 59 16.10 -9.05 10.34
N ASP A 60 16.44 -8.01 11.09
CA ASP A 60 15.69 -6.74 11.10
C ASP A 60 15.66 -6.06 9.73
N LEU A 61 16.81 -6.01 9.06
CA LEU A 61 16.92 -5.41 7.73
C LEU A 61 16.13 -6.23 6.71
N ARG A 62 16.20 -7.56 6.80
CA ARG A 62 15.45 -8.47 5.92
C ARG A 62 13.94 -8.32 6.10
N SER A 63 13.46 -8.25 7.34
CA SER A 63 12.04 -8.02 7.64
C SER A 63 11.55 -6.69 7.07
N LEU A 64 12.34 -5.62 7.17
CA LEU A 64 12.01 -4.34 6.55
C LEU A 64 11.94 -4.43 5.02
N MET A 65 12.90 -5.11 4.40
CA MET A 65 13.00 -5.23 2.94
C MET A 65 11.89 -6.10 2.32
N ILE A 66 11.40 -7.10 3.06
CA ILE A 66 10.27 -7.95 2.64
C ILE A 66 8.91 -7.29 2.94
N GLY A 67 8.85 -6.37 3.91
CA GLY A 67 7.66 -5.64 4.35
C GLY A 67 7.02 -4.69 3.32
N GLN A 68 7.33 -4.81 2.04
CA GLN A 68 6.86 -3.93 0.95
C GLN A 68 5.44 -4.25 0.46
N TRP A 69 4.74 -5.19 1.10
CA TRP A 69 3.43 -5.69 0.67
C TRP A 69 2.32 -4.66 0.49
N PRO A 70 2.21 -3.59 1.31
CA PRO A 70 1.16 -2.61 1.10
C PRO A 70 1.29 -1.87 -0.25
N TRP A 71 2.52 -1.70 -0.73
CA TRP A 71 2.82 -0.97 -1.95
C TRP A 71 2.55 -1.83 -3.20
N TYR A 72 3.08 -3.05 -3.25
CA TYR A 72 2.91 -3.90 -4.42
C TYR A 72 1.48 -4.44 -4.57
N LEU A 73 0.77 -4.75 -3.49
CA LEU A 73 -0.63 -5.12 -3.58
C LEU A 73 -1.48 -3.93 -4.02
N GLY A 74 -1.22 -2.75 -3.46
CA GLY A 74 -1.90 -1.52 -3.85
C GLY A 74 -1.66 -1.14 -5.32
N THR A 75 -0.50 -1.44 -5.88
CA THR A 75 -0.23 -1.22 -7.31
C THR A 75 -0.91 -2.28 -8.18
N LEU A 76 -0.85 -3.55 -7.78
CA LEU A 76 -1.51 -4.65 -8.49
C LEU A 76 -3.02 -4.47 -8.56
N GLU A 77 -3.67 -4.09 -7.46
CA GLU A 77 -5.09 -3.75 -7.42
C GLU A 77 -5.44 -2.69 -8.47
N LYS A 78 -4.71 -1.57 -8.46
CA LYS A 78 -4.94 -0.44 -9.37
C LYS A 78 -4.77 -0.83 -10.83
N LEU A 79 -3.77 -1.65 -11.14
CA LEU A 79 -3.51 -2.11 -12.51
C LEU A 79 -4.50 -3.20 -12.96
N SER A 80 -5.01 -4.03 -12.04
CA SER A 80 -5.85 -5.19 -12.37
C SER A 80 -7.32 -4.83 -12.49
N PHE A 81 -7.81 -3.89 -11.67
CA PHE A 81 -9.24 -3.62 -11.54
C PHE A 81 -9.70 -2.28 -12.10
N GLY A 82 -8.81 -1.49 -12.70
CA GLY A 82 -9.20 -0.18 -13.19
C GLY A 82 -8.15 0.56 -14.00
N LEU A 83 -8.42 1.85 -14.18
CA LEU A 83 -7.53 2.80 -14.85
C LEU A 83 -7.08 3.81 -13.79
N PRO A 84 -5.87 3.64 -13.23
CA PRO A 84 -5.32 4.49 -12.17
C PRO A 84 -5.54 5.99 -12.41
N GLU A 85 -5.42 6.42 -13.67
CA GLU A 85 -5.59 7.81 -14.06
C GLU A 85 -6.99 8.38 -13.96
N GLN A 86 -7.98 7.53 -14.17
CA GLN A 86 -9.39 7.90 -14.13
C GLN A 86 -9.93 7.75 -12.72
N ASP A 87 -9.49 6.71 -12.03
CA ASP A 87 -10.02 6.30 -10.74
C ASP A 87 -9.41 7.07 -9.58
N TYR A 88 -8.19 7.63 -9.73
CA TYR A 88 -7.49 8.31 -8.65
C TYR A 88 -7.11 9.76 -8.99
N TRP A 89 -7.57 10.70 -8.16
CA TRP A 89 -7.20 12.11 -8.20
C TRP A 89 -7.06 12.66 -6.77
N ARG A 90 -6.24 13.70 -6.61
CA ARG A 90 -6.10 14.39 -5.33
C ARG A 90 -7.34 15.26 -5.06
N VAL A 91 -7.73 15.38 -3.79
CA VAL A 91 -8.98 16.08 -3.39
C VAL A 91 -8.96 17.57 -3.75
N ASP A 92 -7.78 18.20 -3.81
CA ASP A 92 -7.57 19.60 -4.21
C ASP A 92 -7.53 19.81 -5.74
N ARG A 93 -7.68 18.74 -6.53
CA ARG A 93 -7.44 18.73 -7.98
C ARG A 93 -8.69 18.31 -8.75
N PRO A 94 -8.79 18.70 -10.03
CA PRO A 94 -9.89 18.25 -10.88
C PRO A 94 -9.92 16.73 -10.96
N ARG A 95 -11.12 16.18 -11.11
CA ARG A 95 -11.33 14.75 -11.29
C ARG A 95 -10.50 14.23 -12.46
N ALA A 96 -9.90 13.04 -12.28
CA ALA A 96 -9.04 12.41 -13.27
C ALA A 96 -7.90 13.31 -13.77
N GLU A 97 -7.28 14.10 -12.88
CA GLU A 97 -6.18 15.02 -13.23
C GLU A 97 -5.05 14.35 -14.04
N ALA A 98 -4.83 13.04 -13.83
CA ALA A 98 -3.73 12.31 -14.45
C ALA A 98 -4.01 11.94 -15.91
N MET A 99 -5.26 12.07 -16.37
CA MET A 99 -5.66 11.86 -17.76
C MET A 99 -5.21 13.02 -18.67
N SER A 100 -5.11 14.24 -18.14
CA SER A 100 -4.62 15.40 -18.90
C SER A 100 -3.10 15.52 -18.90
N MET A 101 -2.41 14.72 -18.07
CA MET A 101 -0.95 14.70 -18.00
C MET A 101 -0.37 13.89 -19.16
N ARG A 102 0.67 14.44 -19.80
CA ARG A 102 1.47 13.69 -20.79
C ARG A 102 2.15 12.48 -20.10
N GLY A 103 2.04 11.30 -20.71
CA GLY A 103 2.72 10.10 -20.25
C GLY A 103 4.24 10.30 -20.11
N LEU A 104 4.84 9.70 -19.09
CA LEU A 104 6.27 9.85 -18.76
C LEU A 104 6.76 11.29 -18.54
N SER A 105 5.87 12.26 -18.37
CA SER A 105 6.26 13.62 -17.96
C SER A 105 6.70 13.65 -16.49
N SER A 106 7.51 14.65 -16.12
CA SER A 106 7.91 14.86 -14.72
C SER A 106 6.70 15.06 -13.80
N THR A 107 5.65 15.74 -14.30
CA THR A 107 4.37 15.90 -13.59
C THR A 107 3.69 14.56 -13.35
N LYS A 108 3.66 13.70 -14.36
CA LYS A 108 3.08 12.35 -14.26
C LYS A 108 3.87 11.46 -13.31
N PHE A 109 5.20 11.54 -13.32
CA PHE A 109 6.04 10.85 -12.35
C PHE A 109 5.79 11.34 -10.92
N LYS A 110 5.68 12.65 -10.69
CA LYS A 110 5.33 13.19 -9.38
C LYS A 110 3.96 12.68 -8.90
N TRP A 111 2.99 12.62 -9.80
CA TRP A 111 1.67 12.06 -9.51
C TRP A 111 1.75 10.55 -9.16
N ALA A 112 2.45 9.76 -9.98
CA ALA A 112 2.63 8.33 -9.78
C ALA A 112 3.35 8.02 -8.46
N THR A 113 4.43 8.75 -8.15
CA THR A 113 5.14 8.64 -6.87
C THR A 113 4.28 9.06 -5.69
N ALA A 114 3.49 10.13 -5.81
CA ALA A 114 2.57 10.55 -4.76
C ALA A 114 1.49 9.48 -4.48
N LEU A 115 0.97 8.85 -5.55
CA LEU A 115 -0.01 7.77 -5.43
C LEU A 115 0.61 6.53 -4.79
N TYR A 116 1.81 6.14 -5.25
CA TYR A 116 2.58 5.02 -4.71
C TYR A 116 2.90 5.19 -3.22
N CYS A 117 3.36 6.37 -2.81
CA CYS A 117 3.66 6.68 -1.40
C CYS A 117 2.42 6.85 -0.53
N SER A 118 1.21 6.79 -1.09
CA SER A 118 -0.06 6.94 -0.39
C SER A 118 -0.86 5.63 -0.39
N PRO A 119 -0.38 4.54 0.25
CA PRO A 119 -1.10 3.26 0.27
C PRO A 119 -2.48 3.37 0.91
N ARG A 120 -2.65 4.31 1.85
CA ARG A 120 -3.94 4.63 2.49
C ARG A 120 -4.76 5.69 1.74
N LEU A 121 -4.29 6.18 0.59
CA LEU A 121 -4.97 7.19 -0.22
C LEU A 121 -5.35 8.48 0.55
N VAL A 122 -4.53 8.89 1.53
CA VAL A 122 -4.76 10.12 2.29
C VAL A 122 -4.57 11.33 1.37
N GLY A 123 -5.59 12.19 1.27
CA GLY A 123 -5.59 13.33 0.34
C GLY A 123 -5.98 12.98 -1.10
N TRP A 124 -6.39 11.73 -1.34
CA TRP A 124 -6.93 11.25 -2.61
C TRP A 124 -8.44 11.02 -2.50
N ASN A 125 -9.13 10.91 -3.62
CA ASN A 125 -10.53 10.54 -3.66
C ASN A 125 -10.75 9.13 -3.06
N GLN A 126 -11.44 9.06 -1.93
CA GLN A 126 -11.81 7.79 -1.27
C GLN A 126 -13.30 7.47 -1.40
N GLN A 127 -13.99 8.11 -2.34
CA GLN A 127 -15.43 7.99 -2.43
C GLN A 127 -15.82 6.68 -3.13
N PHE A 128 -16.28 5.71 -2.34
CA PHE A 128 -16.88 4.50 -2.84
C PHE A 128 -18.21 4.81 -3.56
N LYS A 129 -18.43 4.17 -4.71
CA LYS A 129 -19.66 4.33 -5.48
C LYS A 129 -20.86 3.90 -4.62
N GLY A 130 -21.80 4.82 -4.40
CA GLY A 130 -23.00 4.56 -3.60
C GLY A 130 -22.88 4.89 -2.11
N VAL A 131 -21.72 5.35 -1.63
CA VAL A 131 -21.56 5.84 -0.26
C VAL A 131 -21.68 7.37 -0.25
N PRO A 132 -22.49 7.96 0.65
CA PRO A 132 -22.56 9.40 0.82
C PRO A 132 -21.17 9.99 1.06
N GLU A 133 -20.90 11.15 0.49
CA GLU A 133 -19.61 11.83 0.67
C GLU A 133 -19.36 12.12 2.16
N TYR A 134 -18.19 11.74 2.65
CA TYR A 134 -17.81 12.02 4.03
C TYR A 134 -17.64 13.54 4.20
N LYS A 135 -18.53 14.15 4.98
CA LYS A 135 -18.41 15.56 5.35
C LYS A 135 -17.48 15.65 6.55
N ALA A 136 -16.32 16.27 6.34
CA ALA A 136 -15.38 16.50 7.43
C ALA A 136 -16.04 17.29 8.56
N PRO A 137 -15.76 16.96 9.84
CA PRO A 137 -16.27 17.71 10.98
C PRO A 137 -15.88 19.19 10.88
N PRO A 138 -16.76 20.12 11.32
CA PRO A 138 -16.54 21.55 11.14
C PRO A 138 -15.31 22.07 11.90
N CYS A 139 -14.82 21.35 12.91
CA CYS A 139 -13.65 21.74 13.68
C CYS A 139 -12.77 20.55 14.10
N LYS A 140 -11.49 20.83 14.38
CA LYS A 140 -10.48 19.83 14.79
C LYS A 140 -10.88 19.09 16.07
N ALA A 141 -11.53 19.77 17.01
CA ALA A 141 -12.00 19.16 18.27
C ALA A 141 -13.10 18.11 18.01
N ALA A 142 -14.06 18.43 17.14
CA ALA A 142 -15.10 17.48 16.76
C ALA A 142 -14.51 16.23 16.08
N PHE A 143 -13.53 16.41 15.19
CA PHE A 143 -12.79 15.30 14.60
C PHE A 143 -12.06 14.46 15.65
N PHE A 144 -11.40 15.09 16.62
CA PHE A 144 -10.67 14.36 17.66
C PHE A 144 -11.61 13.53 18.54
N VAL A 145 -12.76 14.09 18.95
CA VAL A 145 -13.79 13.36 19.71
C VAL A 145 -14.34 12.18 18.91
N GLU A 146 -14.58 12.36 17.61
CA GLU A 146 -15.04 11.28 16.73
C GLU A 146 -14.00 10.15 16.62
N ARG A 147 -12.71 10.50 16.50
CA ARG A 147 -11.63 9.50 16.46
C ARG A 147 -11.43 8.79 17.80
N LEU A 148 -11.58 9.49 18.92
CA LEU A 148 -11.59 8.90 20.27
C LEU A 148 -12.72 7.90 20.43
N LYS A 149 -13.92 8.25 19.95
CA LYS A 149 -15.08 7.35 19.97
C LYS A 149 -14.80 6.09 19.14
N SER A 150 -14.30 6.23 17.91
CA SER A 150 -13.95 5.08 17.07
C SER A 150 -12.85 4.22 17.70
N LEU A 151 -11.85 4.83 18.32
CA LEU A 151 -10.78 4.11 19.04
C LEU A 151 -11.34 3.30 20.21
N ALA A 152 -12.24 3.88 21.01
CA ALA A 152 -12.89 3.18 22.11
C ALA A 152 -13.72 1.98 21.61
N ILE A 153 -14.47 2.15 20.51
CA ILE A 153 -15.24 1.05 19.90
C ILE A 153 -14.31 -0.05 19.40
N CYS A 154 -13.24 0.29 18.67
CA CYS A 154 -12.26 -0.68 18.20
C CYS A 154 -11.60 -1.43 19.37
N PHE A 155 -11.25 -0.72 20.45
CA PHE A 155 -10.63 -1.32 21.62
C PHE A 155 -11.56 -2.36 22.29
N VAL A 156 -12.83 -1.99 22.51
CA VAL A 156 -13.83 -2.92 23.07
C VAL A 156 -14.01 -4.14 22.16
N PHE A 157 -14.05 -3.94 20.84
CA PHE A 157 -14.21 -5.05 19.90
C PHE A 157 -13.01 -6.00 19.92
N ILE A 158 -11.78 -5.46 19.98
CA ILE A 158 -10.56 -6.26 20.12
C ILE A 158 -10.54 -7.02 21.44
N ASP A 159 -10.94 -6.39 22.53
CA ASP A 159 -11.00 -7.01 23.86
C ASP A 159 -11.99 -8.17 23.88
N ILE A 160 -13.18 -7.99 23.31
CA ILE A 160 -14.18 -9.05 23.14
C ILE A 160 -13.60 -10.20 22.30
N CYS A 161 -12.99 -9.92 21.14
CA CYS A 161 -12.38 -10.95 20.31
C CYS A 161 -11.28 -11.72 21.05
N ASN A 162 -10.44 -11.03 21.85
CA ASN A 162 -9.42 -11.67 22.67
C ASN A 162 -10.04 -12.55 23.77
N MET A 163 -11.12 -12.10 24.41
CA MET A 163 -11.83 -12.89 25.41
C MET A 163 -12.39 -14.19 24.81
N TYR A 164 -13.02 -14.13 23.63
CA TYR A 164 -13.51 -15.32 22.93
C TYR A 164 -12.37 -16.27 22.53
N ALA A 165 -11.27 -15.74 21.97
CA ALA A 165 -10.11 -16.55 21.57
C ALA A 165 -9.43 -17.24 22.78
N MET A 166 -9.43 -16.60 23.94
CA MET A 166 -8.89 -17.20 25.18
C MET A 166 -9.86 -18.23 25.78
N ALA A 167 -11.17 -17.99 25.71
CA ALA A 167 -12.17 -18.96 26.16
C ALA A 167 -12.08 -20.27 25.37
N GLU A 168 -11.97 -20.22 24.05
CA GLU A 168 -11.79 -21.43 23.21
C GLU A 168 -10.53 -22.22 23.58
N LYS A 169 -9.41 -21.52 23.84
CA LYS A 169 -8.17 -22.17 24.29
C LYS A 169 -8.29 -22.79 25.68
N GLY A 170 -9.04 -22.16 26.59
CA GLY A 170 -9.35 -22.71 27.91
C GLY A 170 -10.17 -24.01 27.83
N TYR A 171 -11.23 -24.03 26.99
CA TYR A 171 -12.04 -25.23 26.76
C TYR A 171 -11.29 -26.38 26.06
N ALA A 172 -10.21 -26.09 25.32
CA ALA A 172 -9.37 -27.09 24.70
C ALA A 172 -8.39 -27.75 25.69
N TYR A 173 -7.95 -27.02 26.72
CA TYR A 173 -7.02 -27.52 27.74
C TYR A 173 -7.69 -28.45 28.77
N GLU A 174 -8.96 -28.22 29.12
CA GLU A 174 -9.71 -29.08 30.05
C GLU A 174 -10.17 -30.43 29.44
N ARG A 175 -9.99 -30.63 28.13
CA ARG A 175 -10.37 -31.86 27.41
C ARG A 175 -9.22 -32.83 27.15
N THR A 176 -7.99 -32.47 27.51
CA THR A 176 -6.78 -33.32 27.41
C THR A 176 -6.32 -33.75 28.79
#